data_AF-Q2J5H3-F1
#
_entry.id   AF-Q2J5H3-F1
#
_cell.length_a   1.000
_cell.length_b   1.000
_cell.length_c   1.000
_cell.angle_alpha   90.00
_cell.angle_beta   90.00
_cell.angle_gamma   90.00
#
_symmetry.space_group_name_H-M   'P 1'
#
loop_
_entity.id
_entity.type
_entity.pdbx_description
1 polymer ?
#
loop_
_entity_poly.entity_id
_entity_poly.type
_entity_poly.pdbx_seq_one_letter_code
_entity_poly.pdbx_strand_id
1 'polypeptide(L)' 'MFCSTNAIESVNARIRRRAVRARGHFPNETAALKCIYMAVMSLDPTGQGRKPGLRRGSSPL' A
#
# COMPACT_ATOMS: atom_id res chain seq x y z
N MET A 1 3.15 -25.35 -3.56
CA MET A 1 4.61 -25.13 -3.51
C MET A 1 4.84 -23.64 -3.71
N PHE A 2 5.10 -22.91 -2.63
CA PHE A 2 5.27 -21.46 -2.66
C PHE A 2 6.73 -21.17 -3.01
N CYS A 3 6.99 -20.79 -4.26
CA CYS A 3 8.33 -20.36 -4.64
C CYS A 3 8.61 -19.03 -3.91
N SER A 4 9.40 -19.08 -2.84
CA SER A 4 9.68 -17.93 -1.96
C SER A 4 10.19 -16.70 -2.70
N THR A 5 10.88 -16.87 -3.83
CA THR A 5 11.30 -15.79 -4.74
C THR A 5 10.12 -15.04 -5.33
N ASN A 6 9.14 -15.74 -5.90
CA ASN A 6 7.93 -15.13 -6.46
C ASN A 6 7.12 -14.37 -5.40
N ALA A 7 7.19 -14.83 -4.14
CA ALA A 7 6.52 -14.16 -3.03
C ALA A 7 7.19 -12.83 -2.65
N ILE A 8 8.52 -12.84 -2.54
CA ILE A 8 9.31 -11.63 -2.24
C ILE A 8 9.18 -10.62 -3.40
N GLU A 9 9.25 -11.09 -4.64
CA GLU A 9 9.04 -10.25 -5.82
C GLU A 9 7.64 -9.66 -5.85
N SER A 10 6.61 -10.45 -5.52
CA SER A 10 5.22 -9.99 -5.44
C SER A 10 5.05 -8.89 -4.38
N VAL A 11 5.69 -9.03 -3.22
CA VAL A 11 5.68 -7.99 -2.17
C VAL A 11 6.38 -6.72 -2.66
N ASN A 12 7.58 -6.84 -3.24
CA ASN A 12 8.34 -5.69 -3.75
C ASN A 12 7.59 -4.96 -4.88
N ALA A 13 6.96 -5.68 -5.79
CA ALA A 13 6.14 -5.10 -6.85
C ALA A 13 4.94 -4.33 -6.28
N ARG A 14 4.27 -4.86 -5.24
CA ARG A 14 3.14 -4.19 -4.58
C ARG A 14 3.56 -2.93 -3.83
N ILE A 15 4.69 -2.96 -3.11
CA ILE A 15 5.24 -1.79 -2.42
C ILE A 15 5.57 -0.69 -3.43
N ARG A 16 6.32 -1.01 -4.49
CA ARG A 16 6.68 -0.05 -5.55
C ARG A 16 5.44 0.49 -6.26
N ARG A 17 4.50 -0.39 -6.61
CA ARG A 17 3.24 0.01 -7.24
C ARG A 17 2.44 0.99 -6.37
N ARG A 18 2.45 0.84 -5.04
CA ARG A 18 1.72 1.75 -4.13
C ARG A 18 2.49 3.04 -3.83
N ALA A 19 3.79 2.95 -3.57
CA ALA A 19 4.60 4.12 -3.28
C ALA A 19 4.71 5.06 -4.49
N VAL A 20 4.89 4.51 -5.70
CA VAL A 20 5.19 5.30 -6.90
C VAL A 20 3.94 5.83 -7.59
N ARG A 21 2.87 5.02 -7.76
CA ARG A 21 1.65 5.45 -8.48
C ARG A 21 0.90 6.61 -7.80
N ALA A 22 1.11 6.82 -6.51
CA ALA A 22 0.43 7.86 -5.75
C ALA A 22 1.24 9.16 -5.61
N ARG A 23 2.57 9.12 -5.83
CA ARG A 23 3.48 10.20 -5.40
C ARG A 23 4.43 10.72 -6.49
N GLY A 24 4.63 10.01 -7.60
CA GLY A 24 5.54 10.48 -8.68
C GLY A 24 7.01 10.52 -8.26
N HIS A 25 7.77 11.52 -8.72
CA HIS A 25 9.19 11.71 -8.36
C HIS A 25 9.33 12.20 -6.91
N PHE A 26 10.24 11.58 -6.15
CA PHE A 26 10.49 11.96 -4.77
C PHE A 26 11.60 13.02 -4.71
N PRO A 27 11.35 14.20 -4.10
CA PRO A 27 12.31 15.30 -4.06
C PRO A 27 13.48 15.07 -3.08
N ASN A 28 13.39 14.06 -2.19
CA ASN A 28 14.46 13.65 -1.28
C ASN A 28 14.24 12.20 -0.81
N GLU A 29 15.30 11.60 -0.25
CA GLU A 29 15.27 10.22 0.23
C GLU A 29 14.34 10.00 1.43
N THR A 30 14.20 10.99 2.32
CA THR A 30 13.33 10.87 3.52
C THR A 30 11.84 10.80 3.15
N ALA A 31 11.42 11.50 2.10
CA ALA A 31 10.07 11.44 1.53
C ALA A 31 9.81 10.10 0.87
N ALA A 32 10.79 9.53 0.16
CA ALA A 32 10.71 8.19 -0.42
C ALA A 32 10.57 7.13 0.68
N LEU A 33 11.40 7.20 1.73
CA LEU A 33 11.35 6.30 2.88
C LEU A 33 9.98 6.36 3.59
N LYS A 34 9.45 7.56 3.83
CA LYS A 34 8.11 7.74 4.41
C LYS A 34 7.02 7.13 3.52
N CYS A 35 7.15 7.21 2.19
CA CYS A 35 6.18 6.62 1.28
C CYS A 35 6.26 5.09 1.25
N ILE A 36 7.46 4.51 1.33
CA ILE A 36 7.65 3.06 1.46
C ILE A 36 7.07 2.57 2.78
N TYR A 37 7.31 3.27 3.89
CA TYR A 37 6.74 2.95 5.20
C TYR A 37 5.20 2.89 5.14
N MET A 38 4.56 3.91 4.57
CA MET A 38 3.10 3.94 4.43
C MET A 38 2.57 2.82 3.51
N ALA A 39 3.32 2.47 2.46
CA ALA A 39 2.97 1.37 1.56
C ALA A 39 3.05 0.01 2.27
N VAL A 40 4.09 -0.23 3.07
CA VAL A 40 4.26 -1.45 3.88
C VAL A 40 3.16 -1.57 4.94
N MET A 41 2.85 -0.49 5.66
CA MET A 41 1.78 -0.47 6.67
C MET A 41 0.40 -0.75 6.07
N SER A 42 0.21 -0.42 4.78
CA SER A 42 -1.03 -0.72 4.05
C SER A 42 -1.08 -2.15 3.48
N LEU A 43 0.02 -2.91 3.55
CA LEU A 43 0.10 -4.33 3.19
C LEU A 43 -0.04 -5.24 4.40
N ASP A 44 0.29 -4.74 5.58
CA ASP A 44 0.07 -5.44 6.83
C ASP A 44 -1.45 -5.68 7.05
N PRO A 45 -1.88 -6.94 7.18
CA PRO A 45 -3.30 -7.28 7.35
C PRO A 45 -3.88 -6.84 8.70
N THR A 46 -3.02 -6.46 9.66
CA THR A 46 -3.40 -5.93 10.99
C THR A 46 -3.53 -4.39 10.97
N GLY A 47 -3.12 -3.74 9.86
CA GLY A 47 -3.03 -2.29 9.72
C GLY A 47 -4.37 -1.58 9.86
N GLN A 48 -4.46 -0.69 10.84
CA GLN A 48 -5.53 0.28 11.16
C GLN A 48 -5.90 1.26 10.01
N GLY A 49 -5.59 0.95 8.75
CA GLY A 49 -5.73 1.84 7.60
C GLY A 49 -7.01 1.68 6.78
N ARG A 50 -7.87 0.71 7.09
CA ARG A 50 -9.14 0.55 6.36
C ARG A 50 -10.20 -0.09 7.24
N LYS A 51 -11.06 0.73 7.85
CA LYS A 51 -12.39 0.26 8.27
C LYS A 51 -13.16 -0.10 6.99
N PRO A 52 -13.42 -1.37 6.68
CA PRO A 52 -14.21 -1.74 5.52
C PRO A 52 -15.67 -1.57 5.93
N GLY A 53 -16.26 -0.41 5.68
CA GLY A 53 -17.60 -0.16 6.21
C GLY A 53 -18.43 0.95 5.56
N LEU A 54 -17.83 2.02 5.03
CA LEU A 54 -18.66 3.07 4.43
C LEU A 54 -18.91 2.80 2.95
N ARG A 55 -19.88 1.92 2.67
CA ARG A 55 -20.55 1.83 1.37
C ARG A 55 -21.24 3.18 1.14
N ARG A 56 -20.73 3.99 0.20
CA ARG A 56 -21.47 5.11 -0.38
C ARG A 56 -22.65 4.52 -1.17
N GLY A 57 -23.84 4.54 -0.59
CA GLY A 57 -25.05 4.06 -1.26
C GLY A 57 -26.32 4.03 -0.43
N SER A 58 -26.34 4.58 0.78
CA SER A 58 -27.56 4.71 1.59
C SER A 58 -28.00 6.17 1.58
N SER A 59 -28.66 6.57 0.49
CA SER A 59 -29.51 7.76 0.49
C SER A 59 -30.80 7.39 1.22
N PRO A 60 -31.17 8.02 2.35
CA PRO A 60 -32.50 7.85 2.92
C PRO A 60 -33.47 8.67 2.04
N LEU A 61 -34.45 7.98 1.45
CA LEU A 61 -35.74 8.60 1.09
C LEU A 61 -36.63 8.54 2.34
#